data_AF-A0A3C1W8K6-F1
#
_entry.id   AF-A0A3C1W8K6-F1
#
_cell.length_a   1.000
_cell.length_b   1.000
_cell.length_c   1.000
_cell.angle_alpha   90.00
_cell.angle_beta   90.00
_cell.angle_gamma   90.00
#
_symmetry.space_group_name_H-M   'P 1'
#
loop_
_entity.id
_entity.type
_entity.pdbx_description
1 polymer ?
#
loop_
_entity_poly.entity_id
_entity_poly.type
_entity_poly.pdbx_seq_one_letter_code
_entity_poly.pdbx_strand_id
1 'polypeptide(L)'
;MVKLVESGRIPQSVGDRLSQLAPGSFCLHKAWGSGKVTDWDLFGGKVTIDFEKESARVMGLKLALEKTEPLEADDFRAQKIDKIEELRALAESDPASVVVQTLEAHGGSMKPDQIDRVLCGSVVAEDDYKKWWDRAKKAMRETHRVVVPSKRNEALVLRDTNLSPVETLIADF
;
A
#
# COMPACT_ATOMS: atom_id res chain seq x y z
N MET A 1 0.90 -9.79 -24.32
CA MET A 1 1.77 -10.37 -23.27
C MET A 1 2.24 -11.77 -23.61
N VAL A 2 1.35 -12.72 -23.97
CA VAL A 2 1.71 -14.11 -24.32
C VAL A 2 2.72 -14.24 -25.49
N LYS A 3 2.63 -13.37 -26.52
CA LYS A 3 3.43 -13.52 -27.76
C LYS A 3 4.92 -13.14 -27.69
N LEU A 4 5.41 -12.47 -26.65
CA LEU A 4 6.84 -12.07 -26.59
C LEU A 4 7.73 -13.13 -25.94
N VAL A 5 7.21 -13.84 -24.93
CA VAL A 5 7.91 -14.94 -24.23
C VAL A 5 8.06 -16.16 -25.15
N GLU A 6 7.05 -16.44 -25.98
CA GLU A 6 7.06 -17.56 -26.95
C GLU A 6 8.11 -17.39 -28.07
N SER A 7 8.65 -16.18 -28.27
CA SER A 7 9.62 -15.89 -29.34
C SER A 7 11.08 -16.21 -28.98
N GLY A 8 11.37 -16.65 -27.75
CA GLY A 8 12.72 -17.05 -27.31
C GLY A 8 13.76 -15.93 -27.24
N ARG A 9 13.37 -14.67 -27.43
CA ARG A 9 14.28 -13.50 -27.44
C ARG A 9 14.54 -12.88 -26.06
N ILE A 10 13.85 -13.34 -25.01
CA ILE A 10 13.95 -12.78 -23.66
C ILE A 10 13.95 -13.95 -22.66
N PRO A 11 14.93 -14.06 -21.74
CA PRO A 11 14.90 -15.05 -20.66
C PRO A 11 13.62 -14.92 -19.83
N GLN A 12 13.01 -16.02 -19.39
CA GLN A 12 11.76 -16.01 -18.59
C GLN A 12 11.82 -15.03 -17.40
N SER A 13 12.97 -14.97 -16.70
CA SER A 13 13.20 -14.05 -15.58
C SER A 13 13.09 -12.56 -15.94
N VAL A 14 13.33 -12.21 -17.21
CA VAL A 14 13.16 -10.84 -17.73
C VAL A 14 11.72 -10.62 -18.18
N GLY A 15 11.04 -11.66 -18.68
CA GLY A 15 9.61 -11.61 -19.02
C GLY A 15 8.71 -11.38 -17.80
N ASP A 16 8.97 -12.08 -16.70
CA ASP A 16 8.21 -11.92 -15.46
C ASP A 16 8.41 -10.52 -14.85
N ARG A 17 9.66 -10.03 -14.85
CA ARG A 17 9.97 -8.66 -14.40
C ARG A 17 9.34 -7.60 -15.29
N LEU A 18 9.33 -7.80 -16.60
CA LEU A 18 8.62 -6.88 -17.51
C LEU A 18 7.12 -6.85 -17.20
N SER A 19 6.51 -7.99 -16.88
CA SER A 19 5.08 -8.02 -16.55
C SER A 19 4.68 -7.15 -15.36
N GLN A 20 5.60 -6.93 -14.41
CA GLN A 20 5.42 -6.03 -13.27
C GLN A 20 5.38 -4.54 -13.66
N LEU A 21 5.83 -4.20 -14.87
CA LEU A 21 5.81 -2.85 -15.43
C LEU A 21 4.86 -2.73 -16.63
N ALA A 22 3.94 -3.68 -16.82
CA ALA A 22 2.90 -3.53 -17.83
C ALA A 22 1.95 -2.37 -17.45
N PRO A 23 1.38 -1.65 -18.43
CA PRO A 23 0.33 -0.68 -18.19
C PRO A 23 -0.80 -1.26 -17.32
N GLY A 24 -1.20 -0.51 -16.30
CA GLY A 24 -2.13 -0.95 -15.26
C GLY A 24 -1.49 -1.58 -14.03
N SER A 25 -0.18 -1.89 -14.07
CA SER A 25 0.55 -2.39 -12.89
C SER A 25 0.86 -1.26 -11.91
N PHE A 26 1.01 -1.59 -10.64
CA PHE A 26 1.35 -0.65 -9.59
C PHE A 26 2.76 -0.89 -9.06
N CYS A 27 3.41 0.18 -8.62
CA CYS A 27 4.74 0.09 -8.06
C CYS A 27 5.00 1.18 -7.02
N LEU A 28 6.02 0.97 -6.19
CA LEU A 28 6.46 1.91 -5.17
C LEU A 28 7.85 2.42 -5.49
N HIS A 29 8.01 3.74 -5.55
CA HIS A 29 9.31 4.39 -5.65
C HIS A 29 9.67 5.13 -4.37
N LYS A 30 10.88 4.93 -3.85
CA LYS A 30 11.33 5.51 -2.57
C LYS A 30 11.18 7.05 -2.49
N ALA A 31 11.41 7.76 -3.60
CA ALA A 31 11.32 9.22 -3.61
C ALA A 31 9.91 9.73 -3.92
N TRP A 32 9.20 9.05 -4.83
CA TRP A 32 7.98 9.56 -5.46
C TRP A 32 6.69 8.96 -4.90
N GLY A 33 6.79 7.91 -4.09
CA GLY A 33 5.63 7.22 -3.53
C GLY A 33 5.10 6.14 -4.46
N SER A 34 3.86 5.75 -4.21
CA SER A 34 3.12 4.77 -5.00
C SER A 34 2.85 5.33 -6.40
N GLY A 35 2.81 4.48 -7.40
CA GLY A 35 2.47 4.89 -8.76
C GLY A 35 1.85 3.78 -9.59
N LYS A 36 1.19 4.21 -10.66
CA LYS A 36 0.56 3.32 -11.65
C LYS A 36 1.24 3.48 -13.00
N VAL A 37 1.62 2.37 -13.61
CA VAL A 37 2.17 2.39 -14.96
C VAL A 37 1.04 2.72 -15.93
N THR A 38 1.23 3.79 -16.70
CA THR A 38 0.24 4.23 -17.70
C THR A 38 0.61 3.77 -19.09
N ASP A 39 1.90 3.70 -19.41
CA ASP A 39 2.38 3.28 -20.72
C ASP A 39 3.80 2.74 -20.67
N TRP A 40 4.21 2.02 -21.72
CA TRP A 40 5.57 1.56 -21.91
C TRP A 40 5.98 1.49 -23.38
N ASP A 41 7.19 1.94 -23.68
CA ASP A 41 7.84 1.76 -24.97
C ASP A 41 8.94 0.72 -24.83
N LEU A 42 8.60 -0.53 -25.15
CA LEU A 42 9.54 -1.65 -25.08
C LEU A 42 10.68 -1.53 -26.10
N PHE A 43 10.44 -0.86 -27.24
CA PHE A 43 11.47 -0.67 -28.27
C PHE A 43 12.45 0.43 -27.88
N GLY A 44 11.95 1.56 -27.37
CA GLY A 44 12.75 2.66 -26.84
C GLY A 44 13.27 2.45 -25.42
N GLY A 45 12.87 1.36 -24.76
CA GLY A 45 13.35 0.99 -23.44
C GLY A 45 12.83 1.89 -22.32
N LYS A 46 11.61 2.41 -22.43
CA LYS A 46 11.02 3.41 -21.51
C LYS A 46 9.68 2.95 -20.93
N VAL A 47 9.34 3.51 -19.77
CA VAL A 47 8.05 3.37 -19.12
C VAL A 47 7.59 4.72 -18.60
N THR A 48 6.28 4.95 -18.65
CA THR A 48 5.61 6.13 -18.12
C THR A 48 4.78 5.72 -16.91
N ILE A 49 5.01 6.39 -15.78
CA ILE A 49 4.39 6.05 -14.50
C ILE A 49 3.82 7.32 -13.88
N ASP A 50 2.58 7.25 -13.42
CA ASP A 50 1.95 8.29 -12.62
C ASP A 50 2.22 8.01 -11.15
N PHE A 51 3.18 8.70 -10.54
CA PHE A 51 3.44 8.62 -9.10
C PHE A 51 2.65 9.67 -8.33
N GLU A 52 2.38 9.39 -7.05
CA GLU A 52 1.71 10.31 -6.13
C GLU A 52 2.32 11.72 -6.11
N LYS A 53 3.66 11.83 -6.18
CA LYS A 53 4.36 13.13 -6.15
C LYS A 53 4.74 13.69 -7.52
N GLU A 54 4.71 12.87 -8.57
CA GLU A 54 5.14 13.26 -9.92
C GLU A 54 4.40 12.42 -10.96
N SER A 55 3.45 13.04 -11.66
CA SER A 55 2.68 12.40 -12.73
C SER A 55 3.44 12.39 -14.06
N ALA A 56 3.05 11.49 -14.96
CA ALA A 56 3.60 11.30 -16.29
C ALA A 56 5.14 11.16 -16.31
N ARG A 57 5.71 10.52 -15.27
CA ARG A 57 7.15 10.37 -15.15
C ARG A 57 7.64 9.32 -16.12
N VAL A 58 8.49 9.74 -17.07
CA VAL A 58 9.16 8.83 -18.00
C VAL A 58 10.50 8.39 -17.43
N MET A 59 10.76 7.09 -17.40
CA MET A 59 12.03 6.50 -16.97
C MET A 59 12.43 5.31 -17.84
N GLY A 60 13.72 4.97 -17.84
CA GLY A 60 14.20 3.77 -18.54
C GLY A 60 13.70 2.49 -17.86
N LEU A 61 13.28 1.48 -18.64
CA LEU A 61 12.74 0.22 -18.13
C LEU A 61 13.68 -0.45 -17.10
N LYS A 62 14.98 -0.50 -17.40
CA LYS A 62 15.97 -1.06 -16.47
C LYS A 62 16.01 -0.29 -15.14
N LEU A 63 15.96 1.04 -15.20
CA LEU A 63 15.98 1.88 -14.01
C LEU A 63 14.69 1.69 -13.19
N ALA A 64 13.54 1.61 -13.86
CA ALA A 64 12.26 1.31 -13.21
C ALA A 64 12.36 -0.01 -12.44
N LEU A 65 12.77 -1.09 -13.11
CA LEU A 65 12.94 -2.41 -12.50
C LEU A 65 13.94 -2.47 -11.33
N GLU A 66 14.86 -1.51 -11.22
CA GLU A 66 15.83 -1.41 -10.13
C GLU A 66 15.40 -0.46 -9.01
N LYS A 67 14.54 0.51 -9.30
CA LYS A 67 14.17 1.59 -8.37
C LYS A 67 12.74 1.50 -7.86
N THR A 68 11.93 0.64 -8.45
CA THR A 68 10.55 0.42 -8.03
C THR A 68 10.34 -0.99 -7.51
N GLU A 69 9.55 -1.10 -6.47
CA GLU A 69 9.05 -2.38 -5.97
C GLU A 69 7.62 -2.60 -6.51
N PRO A 70 7.28 -3.79 -7.05
CA PRO A 70 5.93 -4.05 -7.52
C PRO A 70 4.94 -4.01 -6.34
N LEU A 71 3.73 -3.51 -6.61
CA LEU A 71 2.61 -3.53 -5.68
C LEU A 71 1.49 -4.37 -6.28
N GLU A 72 0.91 -5.25 -5.47
CA GLU A 72 -0.29 -5.97 -5.83
C GLU A 72 -1.49 -5.02 -5.87
N ALA A 73 -2.49 -5.33 -6.71
CA ALA A 73 -3.66 -4.46 -6.88
C ALA A 73 -4.56 -4.36 -5.63
N ASP A 74 -4.41 -5.30 -4.70
CA ASP A 74 -5.08 -5.31 -3.39
C ASP A 74 -4.28 -4.60 -2.30
N ASP A 75 -3.02 -4.23 -2.53
CA ASP A 75 -2.23 -3.42 -1.61
C ASP A 75 -2.92 -2.07 -1.39
N PHE A 76 -3.02 -1.65 -0.14
CA PHE A 76 -3.67 -0.40 0.25
C PHE A 76 -3.13 0.82 -0.53
N ARG A 77 -1.83 0.85 -0.83
CA ARG A 77 -1.18 1.93 -1.59
C ARG A 77 -1.61 1.93 -3.06
N ALA A 78 -1.81 0.76 -3.66
CA ALA A 78 -2.35 0.64 -5.01
C ALA A 78 -3.83 1.01 -5.05
N GLN A 79 -4.62 0.55 -4.07
CA GLN A 79 -6.03 0.90 -3.94
C GLN A 79 -6.27 2.39 -3.75
N LYS A 80 -5.36 3.11 -3.08
CA LYS A 80 -5.44 4.58 -2.99
C LYS A 80 -5.37 5.29 -4.34
N ILE A 81 -4.74 4.69 -5.35
CA ILE A 81 -4.63 5.27 -6.70
C ILE A 81 -5.93 5.02 -7.48
N ASP A 82 -6.45 3.80 -7.46
CA ASP A 82 -7.54 3.37 -8.36
C ASP A 82 -8.93 3.29 -7.70
N LYS A 83 -8.97 3.14 -6.37
CA LYS A 83 -10.18 2.77 -5.60
C LYS A 83 -10.37 3.67 -4.38
N ILE A 84 -9.96 4.94 -4.48
CA ILE A 84 -10.00 5.87 -3.34
C ILE A 84 -11.41 6.05 -2.75
N GLU A 85 -12.45 6.01 -3.58
CA GLU A 85 -13.83 6.13 -3.11
C GLU A 85 -14.33 4.88 -2.37
N GLU A 86 -13.86 3.68 -2.77
CA GLU A 86 -14.11 2.45 -2.01
C GLU A 86 -13.42 2.51 -0.65
N LEU A 87 -12.18 3.03 -0.59
CA LEU A 87 -11.45 3.23 0.65
C LEU A 87 -12.13 4.27 1.57
N ARG A 88 -12.70 5.34 1.01
CA ARG A 88 -13.49 6.33 1.77
C ARG A 88 -14.74 5.69 2.36
N ALA A 89 -15.50 4.93 1.57
CA ALA A 89 -16.65 4.20 2.07
C ALA A 89 -16.27 3.15 3.15
N LEU A 90 -15.13 2.47 2.98
CA LEU A 90 -14.59 1.57 4.00
C LEU A 90 -14.21 2.33 5.26
N ALA A 91 -13.59 3.51 5.14
CA ALA A 91 -13.24 4.34 6.29
C ALA A 91 -14.48 4.80 7.07
N GLU A 92 -15.61 5.01 6.40
CA GLU A 92 -16.89 5.32 7.04
C GLU A 92 -17.51 4.12 7.76
N SER A 93 -17.51 2.94 7.13
CA SER A 93 -18.19 1.73 7.63
C SER A 93 -17.35 0.91 8.61
N ASP A 94 -16.06 0.70 8.32
CA ASP A 94 -15.11 -0.04 9.14
C ASP A 94 -13.74 0.69 9.21
N PRO A 95 -13.63 1.69 10.11
CA PRO A 95 -12.40 2.44 10.28
C PRO A 95 -11.23 1.59 10.81
N ALA A 96 -11.48 0.48 11.50
CA ALA A 96 -10.41 -0.37 12.01
C ALA A 96 -9.73 -1.14 10.86
N SER A 97 -10.52 -1.66 9.92
CA SER A 97 -9.99 -2.35 8.74
C SER A 97 -9.10 -1.46 7.88
N VAL A 98 -9.45 -0.17 7.70
CA VAL A 98 -8.59 0.78 6.99
C VAL A 98 -7.22 0.93 7.65
N VAL A 99 -7.18 1.05 8.99
CA VAL A 99 -5.91 1.16 9.71
C VAL A 99 -5.11 -0.14 9.63
N VAL A 100 -5.76 -1.29 9.72
CA VAL A 100 -5.10 -2.60 9.56
C VAL A 100 -4.46 -2.72 8.17
N GLN A 101 -5.20 -2.46 7.10
CA GLN A 101 -4.69 -2.50 5.73
C GLN A 101 -3.54 -1.49 5.52
N THR A 102 -3.64 -0.32 6.15
CA THR A 102 -2.57 0.68 6.13
C THR A 102 -1.30 0.15 6.80
N LEU A 103 -1.43 -0.50 7.96
CA LEU A 103 -0.30 -1.12 8.65
C LEU A 103 0.29 -2.27 7.82
N GLU A 104 -0.53 -3.17 7.28
CA GLU A 104 -0.09 -4.30 6.44
C GLU A 104 0.75 -3.81 5.26
N ALA A 105 0.29 -2.77 4.55
CA ALA A 105 1.03 -2.15 3.45
C ALA A 105 2.34 -1.46 3.88
N HIS A 106 2.56 -1.21 5.17
CA HIS A 106 3.75 -0.55 5.71
C HIS A 106 4.57 -1.45 6.66
N GLY A 107 4.46 -2.77 6.50
CA GLY A 107 5.27 -3.73 7.27
C GLY A 107 4.76 -3.98 8.69
N GLY A 108 3.49 -3.71 8.95
CA GLY A 108 2.77 -4.07 10.17
C GLY A 108 2.98 -3.13 11.36
N SER A 109 3.74 -2.05 11.21
CA SER A 109 4.02 -1.12 12.31
C SER A 109 4.16 0.32 11.82
N MET A 110 3.38 1.24 12.38
CA MET A 110 3.45 2.66 12.08
C MET A 110 3.12 3.52 13.30
N LYS A 111 3.79 4.66 13.43
CA LYS A 111 3.41 5.69 14.41
C LYS A 111 2.13 6.41 13.97
N PRO A 112 1.34 6.95 14.92
CA PRO A 112 0.14 7.72 14.60
C PRO A 112 0.38 8.85 13.59
N ASP A 113 1.48 9.59 13.71
CA ASP A 113 1.80 10.68 12.78
C ASP A 113 2.10 10.19 11.35
N GLN A 114 2.56 8.95 11.19
CA GLN A 114 2.75 8.34 9.87
C GLN A 114 1.40 7.92 9.27
N ILE A 115 0.49 7.39 10.09
CA ILE A 115 -0.87 7.04 9.66
C ILE A 115 -1.65 8.31 9.30
N ASP A 116 -1.52 9.37 10.09
CA ASP A 116 -2.10 10.69 9.83
C ASP A 116 -1.71 11.17 8.41
N ARG A 117 -0.41 11.12 8.06
CA ARG A 117 0.10 11.51 6.73
C ARG A 117 -0.45 10.67 5.58
N VAL A 118 -0.78 9.40 5.84
CA VAL A 118 -1.28 8.48 4.80
C VAL A 118 -2.79 8.63 4.59
N LEU A 119 -3.56 8.91 5.64
CA LEU A 119 -5.02 8.84 5.59
C LEU A 119 -5.71 10.21 5.58
N CYS A 120 -5.20 11.18 6.33
CA CYS A 120 -5.82 12.51 6.45
C CYS A 120 -5.74 13.27 5.12
N GLY A 121 -6.85 13.91 4.74
CA GLY A 121 -6.99 14.69 3.50
C GLY A 121 -7.13 13.86 2.22
N SER A 122 -6.84 12.55 2.25
CA SER A 122 -6.96 11.66 1.09
C SER A 122 -8.11 10.66 1.24
N VAL A 123 -8.00 9.76 2.21
CA VAL A 123 -8.99 8.70 2.52
C VAL A 123 -10.06 9.21 3.46
N VAL A 124 -9.71 10.14 4.35
CA VAL A 124 -10.64 10.77 5.28
C VAL A 124 -10.45 12.28 5.20
N ALA A 125 -11.54 13.02 5.07
CA ALA A 125 -11.50 14.48 5.02
C ALA A 125 -10.82 15.06 6.27
N GLU A 126 -10.03 16.12 6.10
CA GLU A 126 -9.23 16.70 7.18
C GLU A 126 -10.09 17.16 8.36
N ASP A 127 -11.25 17.78 8.08
CA ASP A 127 -12.19 18.29 9.08
C ASP A 127 -12.79 17.18 9.96
N ASP A 128 -12.98 15.99 9.39
CA ASP A 128 -13.56 14.84 10.08
C ASP A 128 -12.51 13.90 10.71
N TYR A 129 -11.23 14.09 10.38
CA TYR A 129 -10.17 13.14 10.69
C TYR A 129 -10.03 12.85 12.18
N LYS A 130 -10.10 13.89 13.02
CA LYS A 130 -9.96 13.73 14.47
C LYS A 130 -11.07 12.84 15.05
N LYS A 131 -12.33 13.10 14.66
CA LYS A 131 -13.50 12.32 15.08
C LYS A 131 -13.42 10.90 14.54
N TRP A 132 -13.02 10.75 13.28
CA TRP A 132 -12.79 9.45 12.65
C TRP A 132 -11.72 8.64 13.40
N TRP A 133 -10.59 9.25 13.78
CA TRP A 133 -9.49 8.59 14.46
C TRP A 133 -9.88 8.07 15.85
N ASP A 134 -10.68 8.84 16.60
CA ASP A 134 -11.19 8.38 17.89
C ASP A 134 -12.10 7.14 17.75
N ARG A 135 -12.95 7.12 16.71
CA ARG A 135 -13.76 5.95 16.34
C ARG A 135 -12.89 4.76 15.90
N ALA A 136 -11.88 5.00 15.08
CA ALA A 136 -10.94 3.98 14.62
C ALA A 136 -10.21 3.31 15.80
N LYS A 137 -9.68 4.11 16.74
CA LYS A 137 -9.02 3.60 17.95
C LYS A 137 -9.95 2.77 18.83
N LYS A 138 -11.23 3.12 18.92
CA LYS A 138 -12.22 2.33 19.66
C LYS A 138 -12.46 0.99 18.96
N ALA A 139 -12.75 1.01 17.67
CA ALA A 139 -12.97 -0.18 16.87
C ALA A 139 -11.74 -1.12 16.87
N MET A 140 -10.52 -0.59 16.73
CA MET A 140 -9.29 -1.39 16.77
C MET A 140 -9.13 -2.17 18.09
N ARG A 141 -9.45 -1.54 19.24
CA ARG A 141 -9.41 -2.22 20.54
C ARG A 141 -10.41 -3.37 20.65
N GLU A 142 -11.55 -3.28 19.97
CA GLU A 142 -12.56 -4.33 19.93
C GLU A 142 -12.10 -5.52 19.05
N THR A 143 -11.40 -5.25 17.94
CA THR A 143 -10.92 -6.31 17.03
C THR A 143 -9.74 -7.13 17.57
N HIS A 144 -8.98 -6.60 18.53
CA HIS A 144 -7.74 -7.20 19.06
C HIS A 144 -6.65 -7.50 18.00
N ARG A 145 -6.81 -7.04 16.75
CA ARG A 145 -5.81 -7.23 15.67
C ARG A 145 -4.66 -6.23 15.72
N VAL A 146 -4.86 -5.10 16.41
CA VAL A 146 -3.87 -4.01 16.49
C VAL A 146 -3.59 -3.69 17.94
N VAL A 147 -2.32 -3.62 18.30
CA VAL A 147 -1.88 -3.04 19.57
C VAL A 147 -2.00 -1.53 19.44
N VAL A 148 -3.02 -0.95 20.07
CA VAL A 148 -3.22 0.50 20.13
C VAL A 148 -2.43 1.05 21.32
N PRO A 149 -1.37 1.84 21.10
CA PRO A 149 -0.53 2.31 22.19
C PRO A 149 -1.26 3.33 23.07
N SER A 150 -0.85 3.38 24.34
CA SER A 150 -1.38 4.37 25.30
C SER A 150 -0.80 5.76 25.07
N LYS A 151 0.40 5.85 24.47
CA LYS A 151 1.08 7.10 24.16
C LYS A 151 1.19 7.31 22.66
N ARG A 152 0.98 8.54 22.19
CA ARG A 152 0.99 8.87 20.74
C ARG A 152 2.40 8.79 20.10
N ASN A 153 3.47 8.74 20.88
CA ASN A 153 4.83 8.60 20.39
C ASN A 153 5.25 7.14 20.12
N GLU A 154 4.43 6.18 20.55
CA GLU A 154 4.62 4.75 20.32
C GLU A 154 3.88 4.31 19.05
N ALA A 155 4.36 3.23 18.42
CA ALA A 155 3.78 2.72 17.18
C ALA A 155 2.53 1.88 17.45
N LEU A 156 1.57 1.93 16.51
CA LEU A 156 0.57 0.90 16.36
C LEU A 156 1.24 -0.29 15.66
N VAL A 157 0.98 -1.50 16.16
CA VAL A 157 1.59 -2.73 15.64
C VAL A 157 0.49 -3.77 15.42
N LEU A 158 0.50 -4.43 14.27
CA LEU A 158 -0.35 -5.61 14.04
C LEU A 158 0.05 -6.73 15.00
N ARG A 159 -0.94 -7.35 15.65
CA ARG A 159 -0.69 -8.58 16.38
C ARG A 159 -0.42 -9.69 15.37
N ASP A 160 0.57 -10.52 15.67
CA ASP A 160 0.87 -11.71 14.88
C ASP A 160 -0.36 -12.63 14.95
N THR A 161 -0.99 -12.88 13.81
CA THR A 161 -2.21 -13.72 13.73
C THR A 161 -1.89 -15.21 13.86
N ASN A 162 -0.61 -15.57 14.03
CA ASN A 162 -0.14 -16.92 14.34
C ASN A 162 -0.15 -17.28 15.84
N LEU A 163 -0.71 -16.44 16.71
CA LEU A 163 -0.90 -16.81 18.10
C LEU A 163 -2.18 -17.62 18.23
N SER A 164 -2.04 -18.88 18.62
CA SER A 164 -3.17 -19.71 19.03
C SER A 164 -3.92 -19.00 20.18
N PRO A 165 -5.21 -19.30 20.41
CA PRO A 165 -5.98 -18.69 21.51
C PRO A 165 -5.29 -18.78 22.89
N VAL A 166 -4.42 -19.78 23.07
CA VAL A 166 -3.64 -20.03 24.28
C VAL A 166 -2.54 -18.99 24.48
N GLU A 167 -1.90 -18.51 23.42
CA GLU A 167 -0.79 -17.55 23.53
C GLU A 167 -1.27 -16.11 23.72
N THR A 168 -2.47 -15.78 23.20
CA THR A 168 -3.13 -14.49 23.49
C THR A 168 -3.44 -14.35 24.98
N LEU A 169 -3.82 -15.45 25.64
CA LEU A 169 -4.12 -15.48 27.08
C LEU A 169 -2.88 -15.29 27.97
N ILE A 170 -1.68 -15.59 27.47
CA ILE A 170 -0.43 -15.49 28.24
C ILE A 170 0.18 -14.08 28.14
N ALA A 171 -0.06 -13.35 27.04
CA ALA A 171 0.48 -12.00 26.84
C ALA A 171 -0.27 -10.89 27.60
N ASP A 172 -1.46 -11.20 28.14
CA ASP A 172 -2.30 -10.28 28.92
C ASP A 172 -2.08 -10.42 30.47
N PHE A 173 -1.07 -11.16 30.92
CA PHE A 173 -0.60 -11.26 32.32
C PHE A 173 0.84 -10.75 32.47
#